data_AF-A0A6G7C530-F1
#
_entry.id   AF-A0A6G7C530-F1
#
_cell.length_a   1.000
_cell.length_b   1.000
_cell.length_c   1.000
_cell.angle_alpha   90.00
_cell.angle_beta   90.00
_cell.angle_gamma   90.00
#
_symmetry.space_group_name_H-M   'P 1'
#
loop_
_entity.id
_entity.type
_entity.pdbx_description
1 polymer ?
#
loop_
_entity_poly.entity_id
_entity_poly.type
_entity_poly.pdbx_seq_one_letter_code
_entity_poly.pdbx_strand_id
1 'polypeptide(L)' 'MNWRLIKAPLFVIDYLIVHELIHSLVMNHIHKFWTLLRSYYPVYRDAINWLNKYGNSL' A
#
# COMPACT_ATOMS: atom_id res chain seq x y z
N MET A 1 -8.10 4.98 -7.07
CA MET A 1 -8.31 5.29 -5.63
C MET A 1 -9.78 5.16 -5.27
N ASN A 2 -10.14 4.29 -4.33
CA ASN A 2 -11.51 4.19 -3.79
C ASN A 2 -11.67 5.24 -2.66
N TRP A 3 -12.65 6.13 -2.77
CA TRP A 3 -12.90 7.22 -1.82
C TRP A 3 -13.17 6.75 -0.38
N ARG A 4 -13.56 5.48 -0.21
CA ARG A 4 -13.82 4.86 1.09
C ARG A 4 -12.56 4.67 1.95
N LEU A 5 -11.37 4.74 1.35
CA LEU A 5 -10.08 4.64 2.03
C LEU A 5 -9.72 5.86 2.88
N ILE A 6 -10.46 6.97 2.78
CA ILE A 6 -10.23 8.18 3.62
C ILE A 6 -10.41 7.88 5.12
N LYS A 7 -11.17 6.84 5.48
CA LYS A 7 -11.36 6.41 6.87
C LYS A 7 -10.33 5.37 7.33
N ALA A 8 -9.40 4.98 6.47
CA ALA A 8 -8.37 4.03 6.86
C ALA A 8 -7.41 4.64 7.88
N PRO A 9 -6.83 3.84 8.78
CA PRO A 9 -5.75 4.29 9.66
C PRO A 9 -4.59 4.90 8.86
N LEU A 10 -3.87 5.86 9.46
CA LEU A 10 -2.77 6.58 8.81
C LEU A 10 -1.73 5.65 8.17
N PHE A 11 -1.33 4.57 8.87
CA PHE A 11 -0.33 3.63 8.35
C PHE A 11 -0.75 2.91 7.06
N VAL A 12 -2.06 2.81 6.79
CA VAL A 12 -2.63 2.25 5.56
C VAL A 12 -2.63 3.29 4.46
N ILE A 13 -2.93 4.55 4.81
CA ILE A 13 -2.87 5.68 3.88
C ILE A 13 -1.42 5.87 3.42
N ASP A 14 -0.45 5.90 4.34
CA ASP A 14 0.98 6.03 4.03
C ASP A 14 1.45 4.90 3.11
N TYR A 15 1.03 3.66 3.40
CA TYR A 15 1.28 2.52 2.53
C TYR A 15 0.76 2.74 1.11
N LEU A 16 -0.49 3.19 0.95
CA LEU A 16 -1.09 3.43 -0.36
C LEU A 16 -0.39 4.57 -1.12
N ILE A 17 0.02 5.64 -0.43
CA ILE A 17 0.78 6.71 -1.04
C ILE A 17 2.11 6.17 -1.58
N VAL A 18 2.87 5.45 -0.76
CA VAL A 18 4.14 4.85 -1.20
C VAL A 18 3.93 3.83 -2.32
N HIS A 19 2.85 3.05 -2.27
CA HIS A 19 2.46 2.10 -3.31
C HIS A 19 2.29 2.78 -4.67
N GLU A 20 1.49 3.84 -4.73
CA GLU A 20 1.25 4.59 -5.97
C GLU A 20 2.50 5.35 -6.45
N LEU A 21 3.33 5.87 -5.52
CA LEU A 21 4.62 6.47 -5.88
C LEU A 21 5.55 5.46 -6.55
N ILE A 22 5.59 4.21 -6.06
CA ILE A 22 6.40 3.16 -6.69
C ILE A 22 5.82 2.76 -8.04
N HIS A 23 4.50 2.82 -8.24
CA HIS A 23 3.89 2.61 -9.55
C HIS A 23 4.37 3.60 -10.61
N SER A 24 4.83 4.79 -10.22
CA SER A 24 5.48 5.74 -11.14
C SER A 24 6.84 5.24 -11.67
N LEU A 25 7.44 4.23 -11.04
CA LEU A 25 8.73 3.62 -11.42
C LEU A 25 8.58 2.18 -11.95
N VAL A 26 7.61 1.42 -11.42
CA VAL A 26 7.36 0.01 -11.74
C VAL A 26 5.86 -0.24 -11.76
N MET A 27 5.28 -0.41 -12.95
CA MET A 27 3.84 -0.56 -13.10
C MET A 27 3.26 -1.85 -12.49
N ASN A 28 4.01 -2.94 -12.53
CA ASN A 28 3.53 -4.26 -12.08
C ASN A 28 4.09 -4.62 -10.70
N HIS A 29 3.32 -5.36 -9.88
CA HIS A 29 3.76 -5.89 -8.58
C HIS A 29 4.75 -7.07 -8.69
N ILE A 30 5.75 -6.95 -9.57
CA ILE A 30 6.84 -7.92 -9.74
C ILE A 30 7.89 -7.78 -8.62
N HIS A 31 8.90 -8.64 -8.59
CA HIS A 31 9.95 -8.62 -7.55
C HIS A 31 10.55 -7.21 -7.31
N LYS A 32 10.84 -6.46 -8.38
CA LYS A 32 11.38 -5.09 -8.29
C LYS A 32 10.48 -4.14 -7.50
N PHE A 33 9.16 -4.23 -7.67
CA PHE A 33 8.18 -3.43 -6.93
C PHE A 33 8.30 -3.71 -5.44
N TRP A 34 8.28 -4.98 -5.03
CA TRP A 34 8.33 -5.36 -3.62
C TRP A 34 9.66 -5.03 -2.95
N THR A 35 10.76 -5.09 -3.70
CA THR A 35 12.08 -4.67 -3.21
C THR A 35 12.11 -3.17 -2.91
N LEU A 36 11.60 -2.34 -3.82
CA LEU A 36 11.50 -0.89 -3.60
C LEU A 36 10.51 -0.55 -2.48
N LEU A 37 9.37 -1.22 -2.44
CA LEU A 37 8.38 -0.99 -1.39
C LEU A 37 8.93 -1.31 -0.01
N ARG A 38 9.65 -2.43 0.12
CA ARG A 38 10.30 -2.80 1.38
C ARG A 38 11.40 -1.80 1.77
N SER A 39 12.14 -1.24 0.82
CA SER A 39 13.18 -0.26 1.13
C SER A 39 12.62 1.09 1.61
N TYR A 40 11.51 1.54 1.01
CA TYR A 40 10.90 2.84 1.38
C TYR A 40 9.91 2.74 2.53
N TYR A 41 9.24 1.60 2.70
CA TYR A 41 8.23 1.39 3.74
C TYR A 41 8.33 -0.04 4.30
N PRO A 42 9.28 -0.32 5.22
CA PRO A 42 9.55 -1.67 5.72
C PRO A 42 8.37 -2.36 6.39
N VAL A 43 7.44 -1.57 6.96
CA VAL A 43 6.24 -2.03 7.68
C VAL A 43 5.02 -2.25 6.77
N TYR A 44 5.20 -2.26 5.45
CA TYR A 44 4.10 -2.38 4.46
C TYR A 44 3.19 -3.60 4.66
N ARG A 45 3.69 -4.66 5.29
CA ARG A 45 2.93 -5.89 5.54
C ARG A 45 1.75 -5.68 6.48
N ASP A 46 1.87 -4.77 7.45
CA ASP A 46 0.80 -4.48 8.40
C ASP A 46 -0.37 -3.79 7.70
N ALA A 47 -0.08 -2.87 6.78
CA ALA A 47 -1.08 -2.24 5.93
C ALA A 47 -1.77 -3.25 5.00
N ILE A 48 -1.01 -4.17 4.39
CA ILE A 48 -1.60 -5.27 3.57
C ILE A 48 -2.53 -6.13 4.41
N ASN A 49 -2.10 -6.56 5.60
CA ASN A 49 -2.91 -7.38 6.49
C ASN A 49 -4.21 -6.66 6.88
N TRP A 50 -4.12 -5.36 7.17
CA TRP A 50 -5.29 -4.54 7.46
C TRP A 50 -6.22 -4.42 6.25
N LEU A 51 -5.69 -4.15 5.05
CA LEU A 51 -6.47 -4.08 3.81
C LEU A 51 -7.15 -5.41 3.47
N ASN A 52 -6.48 -6.54 3.68
CA ASN A 52 -7.08 -7.86 3.48
C ASN A 52 -8.25 -8.11 4.45
N LYS A 53 -8.15 -7.61 5.69
CA LYS A 53 -9.17 -7.80 6.73
C LYS A 53 -10.35 -6.84 6.61
N TYR A 54 -10.09 -5.58 6.25
CA TYR A 54 -11.09 -4.50 6.32
C TYR A 54 -11.40 -3.87 4.95
N GLY A 55 -10.55 -4.05 3.94
CA GLY A 55 -10.65 -3.39 2.63
C GLY A 55 -11.89 -3.74 1.81
N ASN A 56 -12.41 -4.97 1.95
CA ASN A 56 -13.68 -5.36 1.31
C ASN A 56 -14.91 -4.72 1.97
N SER A 57 -14.79 -4.26 3.21
CA SER A 57 -15.87 -3.61 3.97
C SER A 57 -15.82 -2.08 3.91
N LEU A 58 -14.73 -1.52 3.40
CA LEU A 58 -14.52 -0.09 3.23
C LEU A 58 -15.36 0.42 2.08
#